data_AF-A0A2M9NUS6-F1
#
_entry.id   AF-A0A2M9NUS6-F1
#
_cell.length_a   1.000
_cell.length_b   1.000
_cell.length_c   1.000
_cell.angle_alpha   90.00
_cell.angle_beta   90.00
_cell.angle_gamma   90.00
#
_symmetry.space_group_name_H-M   'P 1'
#
loop_
_entity.id
_entity.type
_entity.pdbx_description
1 polymer ?
#
loop_
_entity_poly.entity_id
_entity_poly.type
_entity_poly.pdbx_seq_one_letter_code
_entity_poly.pdbx_strand_id
1 'polypeptide(L)' 'MLFMDHFEKELDDYIHSYNHERMKGILKDLSPIENRTQVLEAA' A
#
# COMPACT_ATOMS: atom_id res chain seq x y z
N MET A 1 -11.49 15.11 -23.57
CA MET A 1 -10.14 14.62 -23.19
C MET A 1 -9.72 15.04 -21.78
N LEU A 2 -10.55 15.73 -20.97
CA LEU A 2 -10.21 16.14 -19.60
C LEU A 2 -10.66 15.16 -18.50
N PHE A 3 -11.56 14.23 -18.83
CA PHE A 3 -12.12 13.27 -17.88
C PHE A 3 -11.13 12.16 -17.52
N MET A 4 -10.37 11.67 -18.50
CA MET A 4 -9.43 10.57 -18.27
C MET A 4 -8.24 11.02 -17.42
N ASP A 5 -7.69 12.21 -17.66
CA ASP A 5 -6.57 12.73 -16.85
C ASP A 5 -6.97 12.96 -15.39
N HIS A 6 -8.20 13.43 -15.14
CA HIS A 6 -8.73 13.58 -13.78
C HIS A 6 -8.96 12.23 -13.10
N PHE A 7 -9.54 11.27 -13.84
CA PHE A 7 -9.79 9.93 -13.32
C PHE A 7 -8.49 9.19 -13.00
N GLU A 8 -7.48 9.27 -13.85
CA GLU A 8 -6.15 8.68 -13.60
C GLU A 8 -5.53 9.27 -12.33
N LYS A 9 -5.64 10.59 -12.13
CA LYS A 9 -5.15 11.24 -10.93
C LYS A 9 -5.89 10.77 -9.66
N GLU A 10 -7.21 10.71 -9.70
CA GLU A 10 -8.00 10.22 -8.55
C GLU A 10 -7.72 8.76 -8.23
N LEU A 11 -7.51 7.93 -9.25
CA LEU A 11 -7.14 6.53 -9.08
C LEU A 11 -5.76 6.38 -8.43
N ASP A 12 -4.78 7.17 -8.86
CA ASP A 12 -3.44 7.17 -8.29
C ASP A 12 -3.45 7.63 -6.83
N ASP A 13 -4.16 8.73 -6.53
CA ASP A 13 -4.34 9.25 -5.18
C ASP A 13 -5.05 8.22 -4.26
N TYR A 14 -6.02 7.47 -4.79
CA TYR A 14 -6.68 6.35 -4.09
C TYR A 14 -5.73 5.19 -3.82
N ILE A 15 -4.97 4.72 -4.83
CA ILE A 15 -4.02 3.62 -4.68
C ILE A 15 -2.94 3.98 -3.65
N HIS A 16 -2.41 5.21 -3.68
CA HIS A 16 -1.44 5.69 -2.72
C HIS A 16 -1.99 5.68 -1.29
N SER A 17 -3.19 6.23 -1.09
CA SER A 17 -3.84 6.29 0.22
C SER A 17 -4.19 4.89 0.74
N TYR A 18 -4.74 4.02 -0.11
CA TYR A 18 -5.09 2.65 0.24
C TYR A 18 -3.87 1.81 0.59
N ASN A 19 -2.79 1.89 -0.21
CA ASN A 19 -1.55 1.18 0.06
C ASN A 19 -0.90 1.64 1.36
N HIS A 20 -0.92 2.95 1.66
CA HIS A 20 -0.41 3.48 2.92
C HIS A 20 -1.17 2.92 4.13
N GLU A 21 -2.50 2.97 4.10
CA GLU A 21 -3.34 2.45 5.19
C GLU A 21 -3.24 0.92 5.32
N ARG A 22 -3.20 0.19 4.20
CA ARG A 22 -3.04 -1.26 4.19
C ARG A 22 -1.66 -1.68 4.68
N MET A 23 -0.60 -0.96 4.29
CA MET A 23 0.76 -1.23 4.77
C MET A 23 0.84 -1.00 6.28
N LYS A 24 0.28 0.08 6.82
CA LYS A 24 0.23 0.28 8.29
C LYS A 24 -0.45 -0.89 9.00
N GLY A 25 -1.60 -1.35 8.50
CA GLY A 25 -2.36 -2.44 9.10
C GLY A 25 -1.68 -3.82 9.00
N ILE A 26 -1.07 -4.14 7.85
CA ILE A 26 -0.36 -5.41 7.63
C ILE A 26 0.95 -5.44 8.40
N LEU A 27 1.66 -4.31 8.40
CA LEU A 27 2.96 -4.23 9.03
C LEU A 27 2.86 -4.22 10.56
N LYS A 28 1.73 -3.83 11.19
CA LYS A 28 1.59 -3.84 12.66
C LYS A 28 2.80 -3.23 13.37
N ASP A 29 3.21 -2.05 12.95
CA ASP A 29 4.41 -1.31 13.41
C ASP A 29 5.78 -1.89 12.99
N LEU A 30 5.80 -2.93 12.16
CA LEU A 30 7.02 -3.50 11.59
C LEU A 30 7.48 -2.71 10.35
N SER A 31 8.78 -2.72 10.07
CA SER A 31 9.27 -2.38 8.74
C SER A 31 8.91 -3.47 7.72
N PRO A 32 8.88 -3.16 6.41
CA PRO A 32 8.66 -4.16 5.36
C PRO A 32 9.64 -5.34 5.43
N ILE A 33 10.87 -5.08 5.87
CA ILE A 33 11.91 -6.11 6.04
C ILE A 33 11.53 -7.05 7.18
N GLU A 34 11.16 -6.51 8.34
CA GLU A 34 10.78 -7.31 9.52
C GLU A 34 9.52 -8.15 9.27
N ASN A 35 8.54 -7.60 8.56
CA ASN A 35 7.34 -8.36 8.16
C ASN A 35 7.69 -9.53 7.24
N ARG A 36 8.56 -9.31 6.24
CA ARG A 36 9.02 -10.38 5.34
C ARG A 36 9.79 -11.46 6.08
N THR A 37 10.64 -11.10 7.03
CA THR A 37 11.38 -12.06 7.85
C THR A 37 10.43 -12.94 8.65
N GLN A 38 9.43 -12.37 9.33
CA GLN A 38 8.45 -13.15 10.11
C GLN A 38 7.63 -14.11 9.24
N VAL A 39 7.21 -13.68 8.04
CA VAL A 39 6.49 -14.57 7.10
C VAL A 39 7.36 -15.74 6.66
N LEU A 40 8.66 -15.50 6.45
CA LEU A 40 9.62 -16.55 6.05
C LEU A 40 9.96 -17.49 7.21
N GLU A 41 10.02 -17.00 8.46
CA GLU A 41 10.26 -17.82 9.64
C GLU A 41 9.05 -18.67 10.04
N ALA A 42 7.83 -18.21 9.73
CA ALA A 42 6.58 -18.91 10.04
C ALA A 42 6.17 -19.96 8.99
N ALA A 43 6.87 -20.03 7.85
CA ALA A 43 6.64 -20.98 6.75
C ALA A 43 7.49 -22.25 6.90
#